data_AF-A0A656JUR3-F1
#
_entry.id   AF-A0A656JUR3-F1
#
_cell.length_a   1.000
_cell.length_b   1.000
_cell.length_c   1.000
_cell.angle_alpha   90.00
_cell.angle_beta   90.00
_cell.angle_gamma   90.00
#
_symmetry.space_group_name_H-M   'P 1'
#
loop_
_entity.id
_entity.type
_entity.pdbx_description
1 polymer ?
#
loop_
_entity_poly.entity_id
_entity_poly.type
_entity_poly.pdbx_seq_one_letter_code
_entity_poly.pdbx_strand_id
1 'polypeptide(L)' 'MVAGRPGAQALLSDAIQVIQTHFWSEQEGAMRESFAQDWSHEEAYRGANSNMHSTEAFLALADVTGDAQWLDRALSIVE' A
#
# COMPACT_ATOMS: atom_id res chain seq x y z
N MET A 1 -14.03 11.58 11.19
CA MET A 1 -14.87 10.63 10.44
C MET A 1 -14.53 10.77 8.96
N VAL A 2 -14.10 9.68 8.32
CA VAL A 2 -14.11 9.57 6.84
C VAL A 2 -15.54 9.82 6.36
N ALA A 3 -15.72 10.46 5.21
CA ALA A 3 -16.98 11.05 4.72
C ALA A 3 -18.23 10.12 4.59
N GLY A 4 -18.19 8.89 5.13
CA GLY A 4 -19.37 8.02 5.30
C GLY A 4 -19.99 7.55 3.99
N ARG A 5 -19.25 7.63 2.88
CA ARG A 5 -19.76 7.29 1.55
C ARG A 5 -20.12 5.79 1.48
N PRO A 6 -21.34 5.43 1.04
CA PRO A 6 -21.73 4.03 0.84
C PRO A 6 -20.72 3.29 -0.04
N GLY A 7 -20.30 2.11 0.39
CA GLY A 7 -19.33 1.26 -0.31
C GLY A 7 -17.85 1.61 -0.10
N ALA A 8 -17.52 2.76 0.52
CA ALA A 8 -16.12 3.16 0.71
C ALA A 8 -15.33 2.18 1.59
N GLN A 9 -15.96 1.60 2.62
CA GLN A 9 -15.30 0.64 3.49
C GLN A 9 -14.96 -0.66 2.74
N ALA A 10 -15.86 -1.15 1.88
CA ALA A 10 -15.61 -2.34 1.08
C ALA A 10 -14.46 -2.10 0.10
N LEU A 11 -14.49 -0.97 -0.61
CA LEU A 11 -13.42 -0.59 -1.52
C LEU A 11 -12.07 -0.43 -0.81
N LEU A 12 -12.06 0.14 0.40
CA LEU A 12 -10.85 0.26 1.21
C LEU A 12 -10.28 -1.11 1.58
N SER A 13 -11.13 -2.04 2.01
CA SER A 13 -10.74 -3.41 2.33
C SER A 13 -10.16 -4.14 1.11
N ASP A 14 -10.79 -3.99 -0.06
CA ASP A 14 -10.30 -4.58 -1.32
C ASP A 14 -8.93 -4.00 -1.70
N ALA A 15 -8.76 -2.68 -1.59
CA ALA A 15 -7.49 -2.01 -1.89
C ALA A 15 -6.36 -2.45 -0.95
N ILE A 16 -6.64 -2.56 0.36
CA ILE A 16 -5.69 -3.07 1.36
C ILE A 16 -5.26 -4.50 1.00
N GLN A 17 -6.21 -5.36 0.61
CA GLN A 17 -5.89 -6.74 0.23
C GLN A 17 -4.96 -6.79 -0.98
N VAL A 18 -5.20 -5.96 -2.00
CA VAL A 18 -4.34 -5.88 -3.19
C VAL A 18 -2.93 -5.42 -2.83
N ILE A 19 -2.80 -4.38 -2.01
CA ILE A 19 -1.51 -3.88 -1.53
C ILE A 19 -0.74 -4.98 -0.81
N GLN A 20 -1.37 -5.66 0.15
CA GLN A 20 -0.73 -6.68 0.98
C GLN A 20 -0.37 -7.95 0.19
N THR A 21 -1.17 -8.32 -0.80
CA THR A 21 -0.98 -9.56 -1.56
C THR A 21 0.06 -9.38 -2.67
N HIS A 22 0.04 -8.24 -3.37
CA HIS A 22 0.80 -8.07 -4.59
C HIS A 22 1.95 -7.07 -4.45
N PHE A 23 1.71 -5.89 -3.86
CA PHE A 23 2.65 -4.78 -3.97
C PHE A 23 3.63 -4.66 -2.81
N TRP A 24 3.20 -4.88 -1.57
CA TRP A 24 4.09 -4.80 -0.41
C TRP A 24 5.04 -6.01 -0.37
N SER A 25 6.34 -5.75 -0.33
CA SER A 25 7.36 -6.79 -0.14
C SER A 25 7.89 -6.74 1.30
N GLU A 26 7.45 -7.68 2.14
CA GLU A 26 7.97 -7.80 3.53
C GLU A 26 9.49 -8.04 3.57
N GLN A 27 10.04 -8.68 2.53
CA GLN A 27 11.47 -8.96 2.45
C GLN A 27 12.30 -7.70 2.16
N GLU A 28 11.78 -6.80 1.33
CA GLU A 28 12.50 -5.62 0.87
C GLU A 28 12.13 -4.37 1.67
N GLY A 29 11.04 -4.41 2.44
CA GLY A 29 10.56 -3.23 3.17
C GLY A 29 10.06 -2.12 2.24
N ALA A 30 9.68 -2.46 1.02
CA ALA A 30 9.36 -1.50 -0.03
C ALA A 30 8.26 -2.04 -0.97
N MET A 31 7.72 -1.14 -1.79
CA MET A 31 6.74 -1.48 -2.82
C MET A 31 7.42 -2.04 -4.06
N ARG A 32 6.85 -3.12 -4.59
CA ARG A 32 7.08 -3.58 -5.96
C ARG A 32 6.40 -2.61 -6.93
N GLU A 33 6.98 -2.41 -8.10
CA GLU A 33 6.53 -1.34 -9.00
C GLU A 33 5.26 -1.70 -9.77
N SER A 34 5.31 -2.78 -10.55
CA SER A 34 4.24 -3.10 -11.50
C SER A 34 4.22 -4.60 -11.86
N PHE A 35 3.08 -5.03 -12.40
CA PHE A 35 2.80 -6.42 -12.81
C PHE A 35 2.00 -6.43 -14.11
N ALA A 36 1.99 -7.57 -14.79
CA ALA A 36 0.99 -7.86 -15.81
C ALA A 36 -0.42 -7.91 -15.20
N GLN A 37 -1.45 -7.83 -16.05
CA GLN A 37 -2.85 -7.76 -15.61
C GLN A 37 -3.29 -8.98 -14.76
N ASP A 38 -2.67 -10.13 -14.97
CA ASP A 38 -2.93 -11.37 -14.23
C ASP A 38 -2.01 -11.55 -13.00
N TRP A 39 -1.31 -10.48 -12.60
CA TRP A 39 -0.34 -10.42 -11.51
C TRP A 39 0.97 -11.20 -11.75
N SER A 40 1.18 -11.71 -12.96
CA SER A 40 2.47 -12.27 -13.35
C SER A 40 3.48 -11.19 -13.74
N HIS A 41 4.71 -11.58 -14.04
CA HIS A 41 5.76 -10.70 -14.58
C HIS A 41 5.94 -9.39 -13.80
N GLU A 42 6.37 -9.51 -12.54
CA GLU A 42 6.81 -8.35 -11.77
C GLU A 42 7.93 -7.61 -12.51
N GLU A 43 7.81 -6.28 -12.59
CA GLU A 43 8.88 -5.45 -13.09
C GLU A 43 10.07 -5.44 -12.13
N ALA A 44 11.27 -5.75 -12.65
CA ALA A 44 12.52 -5.73 -11.89
C ALA A 44 13.05 -4.29 -11.68
N TYR A 45 12.17 -3.41 -11.21
CA TYR A 45 12.43 -2.00 -10.92
C TYR A 45 11.75 -1.63 -9.60
N ARG A 46 12.34 -0.65 -8.90
CA ARG A 46 11.79 -0.05 -7.69
C ARG A 46 11.73 1.46 -7.88
N GLY A 47 10.51 1.98 -8.03
CA GLY A 47 10.28 3.40 -8.25
C GLY A 47 10.27 4.17 -6.94
N ALA A 48 11.08 5.23 -6.85
CA ALA A 48 10.97 6.18 -5.75
C ALA A 48 9.60 6.87 -5.72
N ASN A 49 8.97 7.07 -6.88
CA ASN A 49 7.67 7.74 -7.00
C ASN A 49 6.52 6.91 -6.41
N SER A 50 6.46 5.62 -6.73
CA SER A 50 5.44 4.70 -6.19
C SER A 50 5.60 4.54 -4.67
N ASN A 51 6.85 4.42 -4.20
CA ASN A 51 7.17 4.34 -2.79
C ASN A 51 6.80 5.63 -2.04
N MET A 52 7.12 6.82 -2.57
CA MET A 52 6.71 8.10 -1.98
C MET A 52 5.18 8.22 -1.83
N HIS A 53 4.41 7.90 -2.87
CA HIS A 53 2.95 7.92 -2.78
C HIS A 53 2.39 6.82 -1.86
N SER A 54 3.11 5.70 -1.72
CA SER A 54 2.71 4.65 -0.78
C SER A 54 2.95 5.06 0.67
N THR A 55 4.01 5.81 0.96
CA THR A 55 4.19 6.46 2.27
C THR A 55 3.01 7.38 2.60
N GLU A 56 2.58 8.23 1.66
CA GLU A 56 1.39 9.08 1.82
C GLU A 56 0.12 8.24 2.10
N ALA A 57 -0.11 7.19 1.31
CA ALA A 57 -1.25 6.31 1.48
C ALA A 57 -1.23 5.55 2.82
N PHE A 58 -0.06 5.11 3.29
CA PHE A 58 0.07 4.35 4.54
C PHE A 58 -0.16 5.22 5.77
N LEU A 59 0.24 6.50 5.74
CA LEU A 59 -0.14 7.47 6.77
C LEU A 59 -1.67 7.63 6.84
N ALA A 60 -2.33 7.79 5.68
CA ALA A 60 -3.79 7.88 5.63
C ALA A 60 -4.48 6.58 6.10
N LEU A 61 -3.91 5.41 5.79
CA LEU A 61 -4.41 4.13 6.28
C LEU A 61 -4.32 4.02 7.79
N ALA A 62 -3.21 4.42 8.40
CA ALA A 62 -3.05 4.45 9.84
C ALA A 62 -4.13 5.31 10.51
N ASP A 63 -4.40 6.51 9.97
CA ASP A 63 -5.41 7.43 10.50
C ASP A 63 -6.84 6.86 10.47
N VAL A 64 -7.21 6.15 9.40
CA VAL A 64 -8.59 5.65 9.21
C VAL A 64 -8.83 4.28 9.81
N THR A 65 -7.78 3.45 9.92
CA THR A 65 -7.88 2.08 10.47
C THR A 65 -7.48 2.00 11.94
N GLY A 66 -6.62 2.91 12.42
CA GLY A 66 -6.00 2.84 13.74
C GLY A 66 -4.91 1.77 13.86
N ASP A 67 -4.50 1.16 12.75
CA ASP A 67 -3.52 0.07 12.72
C ASP A 67 -2.09 0.61 12.52
N ALA A 68 -1.26 0.43 13.55
CA ALA A 68 0.11 0.94 13.58
C ALA A 68 1.02 0.29 12.53
N GLN A 69 0.69 -0.89 12.01
CA GLN A 69 1.52 -1.57 11.00
C GLN A 69 1.75 -0.71 9.75
N TRP A 70 0.80 0.16 9.41
CA TRP A 70 0.93 1.06 8.26
C TRP A 70 2.01 2.13 8.49
N LEU A 71 2.19 2.59 9.73
CA LEU A 71 3.26 3.51 10.08
C LEU A 71 4.62 2.82 10.00
N ASP A 72 4.72 1.58 10.48
CA ASP A 72 5.95 0.79 10.39
C ASP A 72 6.38 0.57 8.94
N ARG A 73 5.43 0.27 8.06
CA ARG A 73 5.68 0.14 6.61
C ARG A 73 6.06 1.48 5.96
N ALA A 74 5.41 2.57 6.36
CA ALA A 74 5.74 3.90 5.87
C ALA A 74 7.18 4.32 6.24
N LEU A 75 7.60 3.97 7.46
CA LEU A 75 8.97 4.16 7.93
C LEU A 75 9.97 3.30 7.13
N SER A 76 9.66 2.02 6.95
CA SER A 76 10.52 1.10 6.19
C SER A 76 10.81 1.56 4.76
N ILE A 77 9.90 2.31 4.13
CA ILE A 77 10.09 2.85 2.77
C ILE A 77 11.14 3.97 2.74
N VAL A 78 11.29 4.73 3.82
CA VAL A 78 12.11 5.96 3.86
C VAL A 78 13.46 5.78 4.55
N GLU A 79 13.74 4.59 5.07
CA GLU A 79 15.04 4.18 5.63
C GLU A 79 16.01 3.70 4.53
#